data_AF-A0A496QP68-F1
#
_entry.id   AF-A0A496QP68-F1
#
_cell.length_a   1.000
_cell.length_b   1.000
_cell.length_c   1.000
_cell.angle_alpha   90.00
_cell.angle_beta   90.00
_cell.angle_gamma   90.00
#
_symmetry.space_group_name_H-M   'P 1'
#
loop_
_entity.id
_entity.type
_entity.pdbx_description
1 polymer ?
#
loop_
_entity_poly.entity_id
_entity_poly.type
_entity_poly.pdbx_seq_one_letter_code
_entity_poly.pdbx_strand_id
1 'polypeptide(L)'
;MCLIALASLFFLLLTSNVFAGGTKEKAEEEAVKIGAIFPLTGASAHEGLDERRGVELAVKQINDDGGINGRPLRVIFEDSESRPEAGVD
;
A
#
# COMPACT_ATOMS: atom_id res chain seq x y z
N MET A 1 2.81 -26.26 -52.00
CA MET A 1 3.82 -25.60 -51.14
C MET A 1 3.36 -24.23 -50.63
N CYS A 2 2.59 -23.42 -51.39
CA CYS A 2 2.04 -22.13 -50.91
C CYS A 2 0.80 -22.26 -49.98
N LEU A 3 -0.06 -23.26 -50.20
CA LEU A 3 -1.28 -23.49 -49.41
C LEU A 3 -1.04 -24.00 -47.97
N ILE A 4 0.08 -24.68 -47.72
CA ILE A 4 0.42 -25.20 -46.38
C ILE A 4 0.93 -24.06 -45.48
N ALA A 5 1.60 -23.05 -46.04
CA ALA A 5 2.14 -21.90 -45.30
C ALA A 5 1.06 -20.91 -44.84
N LEU A 6 -0.05 -20.79 -45.57
CA LEU A 6 -1.18 -19.94 -45.17
C LEU A 6 -2.01 -20.57 -44.04
N ALA A 7 -2.10 -21.90 -43.99
CA ALA A 7 -2.81 -22.62 -42.94
C ALA A 7 -2.09 -22.57 -41.58
N SER A 8 -0.74 -22.62 -41.58
CA SER A 8 0.06 -22.52 -40.35
C SER A 8 0.11 -21.10 -39.79
N LEU A 9 0.00 -20.06 -40.63
CA LEU A 9 -0.10 -18.66 -40.19
C LEU A 9 -1.44 -18.36 -39.51
N PHE A 10 -2.51 -19.02 -39.95
CA PHE A 10 -3.85 -18.91 -39.35
C PHE A 10 -3.95 -19.64 -38.01
N PHE A 11 -3.24 -20.77 -37.86
CA PHE A 11 -3.17 -21.53 -36.61
C PHE A 11 -2.40 -20.78 -35.51
N LEU A 12 -1.36 -20.02 -35.88
CA LEU A 12 -0.58 -19.20 -34.93
C LEU A 12 -1.36 -17.99 -34.38
N LEU A 13 -2.29 -17.44 -35.17
CA LEU A 13 -3.13 -16.29 -34.77
C LEU A 13 -4.24 -16.67 -33.78
N LEU A 14 -4.70 -17.92 -33.81
CA LEU A 14 -5.72 -18.42 -32.89
C LEU A 14 -5.17 -18.74 -31.49
N THR A 15 -3.90 -19.12 -31.38
CA THR A 15 -3.27 -19.45 -30.08
C THR A 15 -2.88 -18.24 -29.25
N SER A 16 -2.78 -17.05 -29.84
CA SER A 16 -2.41 -15.81 -29.14
C SER A 16 -3.46 -15.31 -28.14
N ASN A 17 -4.72 -15.74 -28.30
CA ASN A 17 -5.85 -15.27 -27.48
C ASN A 17 -6.11 -16.11 -26.22
N VAL A 18 -5.33 -17.18 -25.98
CA VAL A 18 -5.54 -18.07 -24.83
C VAL A 18 -4.76 -17.62 -23.58
N PHE A 19 -3.89 -16.61 -23.69
CA PHE A 19 -3.20 -15.99 -22.54
C PHE A 19 -3.86 -14.68 -22.06
N ALA A 20 -5.12 -14.45 -22.37
CA ALA A 20 -5.95 -13.48 -21.65
C ALA A 20 -6.57 -14.18 -20.42
N GLY A 21 -5.71 -14.77 -19.58
CA GLY A 21 -6.11 -15.21 -18.25
C GLY A 21 -6.55 -13.97 -17.49
N GLY A 22 -7.85 -13.89 -17.19
CA GLY A 22 -8.48 -12.74 -16.58
C GLY A 22 -7.63 -12.18 -15.44
N THR A 23 -7.15 -10.96 -15.62
CA THR A 23 -6.73 -10.13 -14.51
C THR A 23 -7.97 -9.98 -13.64
N LYS A 24 -8.06 -10.76 -12.56
CA LYS A 24 -8.89 -10.38 -11.44
C LYS A 24 -8.36 -9.00 -11.06
N GLU A 25 -9.08 -7.95 -11.44
CA GLU A 25 -8.96 -6.64 -10.81
C GLU A 25 -9.11 -6.93 -9.32
N LYS A 26 -7.96 -7.01 -8.64
CA LYS A 26 -7.93 -7.08 -7.19
C LYS A 26 -8.42 -5.70 -6.80
N ALA A 27 -9.72 -5.60 -6.48
CA ALA A 27 -10.31 -4.39 -5.95
C ALA A 27 -9.33 -3.86 -4.90
N GLU A 28 -8.82 -2.65 -5.11
CA GLU A 28 -7.78 -2.06 -4.28
C GLU A 28 -8.33 -2.01 -2.86
N GLU A 29 -7.91 -2.96 -2.02
CA GLU A 29 -8.44 -3.09 -0.67
C GLU A 29 -8.04 -1.84 0.11
N GLU A 30 -9.03 -1.20 0.73
CA GLU A 30 -8.84 0.08 1.43
C GLU A 30 -7.66 0.00 2.42
N ALA A 31 -6.89 1.08 2.55
CA ALA A 31 -5.76 1.10 3.48
C ALA A 31 -6.16 0.73 4.91
N VAL A 32 -5.30 -0.02 5.61
CA VAL A 32 -5.43 -0.21 7.06
C VAL A 32 -5.02 1.11 7.72
N LYS A 33 -5.98 1.77 8.38
CA LYS A 33 -5.77 3.05 9.05
C LYS A 33 -5.52 2.84 10.55
N ILE A 34 -4.45 3.43 11.07
CA ILE A 34 -4.12 3.44 12.50
C ILE A 34 -3.93 4.89 12.94
N GLY A 35 -4.57 5.29 14.04
CA GLY A 35 -4.30 6.57 14.70
C GLY A 35 -3.13 6.46 15.66
N ALA A 36 -2.26 7.47 15.67
CA ALA A 36 -1.14 7.60 16.60
C ALA A 36 -1.16 9.01 17.21
N ILE A 37 -1.27 9.09 18.53
CA ILE A 37 -1.26 10.35 19.27
C ILE A 37 0.12 10.51 19.89
N PHE A 38 0.85 11.56 19.49
CA PHE A 38 2.19 11.87 19.98
C PHE A 38 2.27 13.33 20.43
N PRO A 39 3.17 13.68 21.37
CA PRO A 39 3.45 15.07 21.68
C PRO A 39 4.30 15.65 20.54
N LEU A 40 3.67 16.12 19.46
CA LEU A 40 4.37 16.72 18.33
C LEU A 40 4.71 18.19 18.58
N THR A 41 3.99 18.81 19.52
CA THR A 41 4.30 20.12 20.09
C THR A 41 4.37 20.08 21.63
N GLY A 42 4.75 21.20 22.23
CA GLY A 42 4.89 21.33 23.69
C GLY A 42 6.25 20.87 24.22
N ALA A 43 6.32 20.62 25.53
CA ALA A 43 7.58 20.36 26.22
C ALA A 43 8.28 19.06 25.78
N SER A 44 7.50 18.07 25.33
CA SER A 44 8.01 16.75 24.89
C SER A 44 8.06 16.61 23.35
N ALA A 45 7.99 17.72 22.60
CA ALA A 45 7.98 17.71 21.14
C ALA A 45 9.14 16.95 20.50
N HIS A 46 10.33 17.03 21.10
CA HIS A 46 11.51 16.36 20.57
C HIS A 46 11.33 14.83 20.53
N GLU A 47 10.80 14.27 21.62
CA GLU A 47 10.54 12.83 21.75
C GLU A 47 9.44 12.39 20.78
N GLY A 48 8.31 13.11 20.73
CA GLY A 48 7.20 12.75 19.82
C GLY A 48 7.56 12.86 18.33
N LEU A 49 8.46 13.78 17.96
CA LEU A 49 8.98 13.87 16.59
C LEU A 49 9.92 12.70 16.24
N ASP A 50 10.72 12.22 17.21
CA ASP A 50 11.57 11.06 17.02
C ASP A 50 10.73 9.77 16.92
N GLU A 51 9.68 9.64 17.75
CA GLU A 51 8.67 8.57 17.67
C GLU A 51 7.98 8.55 16.31
N ARG A 52 7.49 9.71 15.84
CA ARG A 52 6.87 9.85 14.52
C ARG A 52 7.80 9.39 13.40
N ARG A 53 9.07 9.79 13.42
CA ARG A 53 10.06 9.36 12.42
C ARG A 53 10.28 7.85 12.45
N GLY A 54 10.30 7.24 13.64
CA GLY A 54 10.36 5.79 13.81
C GLY A 54 9.14 5.08 13.20
N VAL A 55 7.94 5.59 13.45
CA VAL A 55 6.71 5.06 12.87
C VAL A 55 6.69 5.21 11.35
N GLU A 56 7.08 6.35 10.81
CA GLU A 56 7.14 6.57 9.35
C GLU A 56 8.11 5.59 8.67
N LEU A 57 9.26 5.31 9.30
CA LEU A 57 10.21 4.30 8.81
C LEU A 57 9.60 2.88 8.82
N ALA A 58 8.92 2.52 9.91
CA ALA A 58 8.28 1.21 10.02
C ALA A 58 7.12 1.05 9.02
N VAL A 59 6.30 2.09 8.83
CA VAL A 59 5.23 2.10 7.83
C VAL A 59 5.78 1.92 6.42
N LYS A 60 6.88 2.62 6.10
CA LYS A 60 7.57 2.44 4.82
C LYS A 60 8.00 0.99 4.63
N GLN A 61 8.68 0.40 5.60
CA GLN A 61 9.13 -0.99 5.53
C GLN A 61 7.96 -1.97 5.33
N ILE A 62 6.89 -1.82 6.12
CA ILE A 62 5.69 -2.66 6.03
C ILE A 62 5.05 -2.57 4.64
N ASN A 63 4.94 -1.35 4.10
CA ASN A 63 4.33 -1.15 2.79
C ASN A 63 5.21 -1.67 1.64
N ASP A 64 6.53 -1.49 1.75
CA ASP A 64 7.51 -2.06 0.81
C ASP A 64 7.46 -3.60 0.80
N ASP A 65 7.16 -4.22 1.96
CA ASP A 65 7.00 -5.68 2.12
C ASP A 65 5.60 -6.20 1.71
N GLY A 66 4.76 -5.36 1.10
CA GLY A 66 3.44 -5.73 0.58
C GLY A 66 2.26 -5.39 1.50
N GLY A 67 2.50 -4.65 2.57
CA GLY A 67 1.47 -4.15 3.48
C GLY A 67 0.93 -5.21 4.44
N ILE A 68 -0.20 -4.90 5.08
CA ILE A 68 -0.86 -5.80 6.05
C ILE A 68 -1.94 -6.59 5.30
N ASN A 69 -1.77 -7.92 5.19
CA ASN A 69 -2.67 -8.78 4.42
C ASN A 69 -2.85 -8.34 2.96
N GLY A 70 -1.83 -7.70 2.36
CA GLY A 70 -1.90 -7.18 0.99
C GLY A 70 -2.57 -5.80 0.87
N ARG A 71 -2.79 -5.10 1.99
CA ARG A 71 -3.37 -3.77 2.08
C ARG A 71 -2.31 -2.75 2.54
N PRO A 72 -2.25 -1.55 1.96
CA PRO A 72 -1.33 -0.53 2.43
C PRO A 72 -1.69 -0.09 3.86
N LEU A 73 -0.67 0.09 4.70
CA LEU A 73 -0.78 0.70 6.03
C LEU A 73 -0.70 2.22 5.91
N ARG A 74 -1.62 2.92 6.57
CA ARG A 74 -1.61 4.37 6.73
C ARG A 74 -1.73 4.73 8.22
N VAL A 75 -0.79 5.52 8.71
CA VAL A 75 -0.86 6.09 10.05
C VAL A 75 -1.34 7.54 9.97
N ILE A 76 -2.27 7.89 10.84
CA ILE A 76 -2.78 9.26 11.04
C ILE A 76 -2.20 9.74 12.35
N PHE A 77 -1.45 10.85 12.31
CA PHE A 77 -0.82 11.41 13.48
C PHE A 77 -1.66 12.57 14.00
N GLU A 78 -1.97 12.52 15.29
CA GLU A 78 -2.60 13.61 16.03
C GLU A 78 -1.63 14.11 17.12
N ASP A 79 -1.69 15.40 17.42
CA ASP A 79 -0.81 16.04 18.39
C ASP A 79 -1.50 16.15 19.76
N SER A 80 -0.88 15.61 20.80
CA SER A 80 -1.37 15.76 22.18
C SER A 80 -0.94 17.07 22.85
N GLU A 81 -0.13 17.91 22.20
CA GLU A 81 0.38 19.17 22.76
C GLU A 81 1.13 19.01 24.10
N SER A 82 1.58 17.79 24.43
CA SER A 82 2.08 17.43 25.77
C SER A 82 1.05 17.64 26.90
N ARG A 83 -0.25 17.56 26.58
CA ARG A 83 -1.37 17.76 27.50
C ARG A 83 -2.29 16.55 27.49
N PRO A 84 -2.75 16.07 28.66
CA PRO A 84 -3.62 14.91 28.71
C PRO A 84 -5.00 15.19 28.08
N GLU A 85 -5.49 16.43 28.09
CA GLU A 85 -6.80 16.77 27.53
C GLU A 85 -6.86 16.62 26.00
N ALA A 86 -5.79 17.00 25.29
CA ALA A 86 -5.76 16.96 23.82
C ALA A 86 -5.70 15.53 23.23
N GLY A 87 -5.44 14.50 24.05
CA GLY A 87 -5.44 13.11 23.62
C GLY A 87 -6.79 12.39 23.77
N VAL A 88 -7.82 13.06 24.31
CA VAL A 88 -9.13 12.45 24.62
C VAL A 88 -10.27 13.02 23.78
N ASP A 89 -10.04 14.16 23.11
CA ASP A 89 -10.98 14.82 22.19
C ASP A 89 -10.84 14.29 20.75
#